data_AF-A0A358M2N5-F1
#
_entry.id   AF-A0A358M2N5-F1
#
_cell.length_a   1.000
_cell.length_b   1.000
_cell.length_c   1.000
_cell.angle_alpha   90.00
_cell.angle_beta   90.00
_cell.angle_gamma   90.00
#
_symmetry.space_group_name_H-M   'P 1'
#
loop_
_entity.id
_entity.type
_entity.pdbx_description
1 polymer ?
#
loop_
_entity_poly.entity_id
_entity_poly.type
_entity_poly.pdbx_seq_one_letter_code
_entity_poly.pdbx_strand_id
1 'polypeptide(L)'
;MDSHGADGNPEKAAETGSVRKKKVITDADLQKKSVKLVVVHLRKKVDPNAAGIDRVLNWLSDMEALLEQDGFDRSAYLNMRQQLYEAIEWVFDVDLRHKLRNSWYSYGKAMDKKVPRS
;
A
#
# COMPACT_ATOMS: atom_id res chain seq x y z
N MET A 1 24.80 -5.34 -61.61
CA MET A 1 23.54 -4.95 -60.96
C MET A 1 23.39 -5.84 -59.77
N ASP A 2 23.76 -5.37 -58.59
CA ASP A 2 23.28 -5.88 -57.29
C ASP A 2 23.60 -4.79 -56.27
N SER A 3 22.60 -3.95 -56.04
CA SER A 3 22.60 -2.87 -55.06
C SER A 3 21.88 -3.36 -53.80
N HIS A 4 22.56 -3.36 -52.65
CA HIS A 4 21.99 -3.25 -51.30
C HIS A 4 23.10 -2.57 -50.47
N GLY A 5 23.05 -1.27 -50.16
CA GLY A 5 22.18 -0.68 -49.12
C GLY A 5 22.67 -1.15 -47.74
N ALA A 6 23.63 -0.44 -47.10
CA ALA A 6 23.41 0.50 -45.97
C ALA A 6 22.83 -0.23 -44.73
N ASP A 7 23.37 -0.21 -43.51
CA ASP A 7 23.84 0.92 -42.70
C ASP A 7 24.54 0.41 -41.42
N GLY A 8 25.44 1.24 -40.87
CA GLY A 8 25.45 1.57 -39.43
C GLY A 8 25.99 0.56 -38.40
N ASN A 9 27.23 0.79 -37.96
CA ASN A 9 27.69 0.66 -36.56
C ASN A 9 28.22 2.05 -36.19
N PRO A 10 28.05 2.64 -34.98
CA PRO A 10 28.24 2.06 -33.63
C PRO A 10 27.07 2.43 -32.68
N GLU A 11 26.96 2.01 -31.43
CA GLU A 11 27.73 2.54 -30.32
C GLU A 11 27.28 1.91 -28.99
N LYS A 12 28.31 1.68 -28.17
CA LYS A 12 28.34 1.24 -26.78
C LYS A 12 27.48 2.14 -25.88
N ALA A 13 26.41 1.62 -25.29
CA ALA A 13 25.78 2.23 -24.11
C ALA A 13 26.17 1.44 -22.87
N ALA A 14 27.24 1.92 -22.24
CA ALA A 14 27.59 1.58 -20.86
C ALA A 14 26.59 2.23 -19.89
N GLU A 15 26.25 1.47 -18.86
CA GLU A 15 25.92 1.92 -17.50
C GLU A 15 24.73 2.88 -17.29
N THR A 16 23.78 2.41 -16.49
CA THR A 16 23.50 3.11 -15.22
C THR A 16 23.04 2.09 -14.19
N GLY A 17 24.01 1.51 -13.49
CA GLY A 17 23.76 1.01 -12.16
C GLY A 17 23.18 2.16 -11.35
N SER A 18 21.90 2.04 -10.99
CA SER A 18 21.24 3.01 -10.10
C SER A 18 21.98 2.98 -8.78
N VAL A 19 22.92 3.93 -8.61
CA VAL A 19 23.53 4.26 -7.34
C VAL A 19 22.37 4.54 -6.41
N ARG A 20 22.06 3.56 -5.53
CA ARG A 20 21.05 3.70 -4.49
C ARG A 20 21.55 4.79 -3.53
N LYS A 21 21.34 6.05 -3.91
CA LYS A 21 21.38 7.19 -2.99
C LYS A 21 20.54 6.76 -1.80
N LYS A 22 21.14 6.68 -0.60
CA LYS A 22 20.44 6.35 0.63
C LYS A 22 19.23 7.29 0.73
N LYS A 23 18.04 6.82 0.34
CA LYS A 23 16.82 7.61 0.42
C LYS A 23 16.64 7.94 1.89
N VAL A 24 16.71 9.22 2.23
CA VAL A 24 16.29 9.70 3.54
C VAL A 24 14.83 9.27 3.67
N ILE A 25 14.57 8.34 4.58
CA ILE A 25 13.22 7.86 4.85
C ILE A 25 12.54 8.99 5.61
N THR A 26 11.42 9.49 5.08
CA THR A 26 10.59 10.47 5.76
C THR A 26 9.58 9.79 6.69
N ASP A 27 8.97 10.53 7.62
CA ASP A 27 7.86 10.03 8.43
C ASP A 27 6.71 9.51 7.54
N ALA A 28 6.42 10.21 6.44
CA ALA A 28 5.42 9.82 5.45
C ALA A 28 5.75 8.47 4.79
N ASP A 29 7.01 8.24 4.40
CA ASP A 29 7.45 6.94 3.86
C ASP A 29 7.27 5.81 4.88
N LEU A 30 7.60 6.08 6.14
CA LEU A 30 7.46 5.10 7.23
C LEU A 30 6.00 4.78 7.54
N GLN A 31 5.13 5.80 7.58
CA GLN A 31 3.70 5.66 7.79
C GLN A 31 3.08 4.86 6.64
N LYS A 32 3.33 5.23 5.39
CA LYS A 32 2.83 4.50 4.21
C LYS A 32 3.22 3.03 4.22
N LYS A 33 4.50 2.73 4.46
CA LYS A 33 5.00 1.35 4.56
C LYS A 33 4.34 0.57 5.69
N SER A 34 4.14 1.22 6.83
CA SER A 34 3.52 0.57 7.99
C SER A 34 2.04 0.31 7.76
N VAL A 35 1.32 1.23 7.11
CA VAL A 35 -0.07 1.03 6.69
C VAL A 35 -0.16 -0.10 5.67
N LYS A 36 0.73 -0.15 4.67
CA LYS A 36 0.78 -1.25 3.70
C LYS A 36 0.92 -2.61 4.40
N LEU A 37 1.77 -2.70 5.43
CA LEU A 37 1.94 -3.92 6.20
C LEU A 37 0.63 -4.32 6.92
N VAL A 38 -0.08 -3.36 7.51
CA VAL A 38 -1.40 -3.61 8.12
C VAL A 38 -2.40 -4.13 7.09
N VAL A 39 -2.47 -3.53 5.90
CA VAL A 39 -3.38 -3.95 4.82
C VAL A 39 -3.07 -5.38 4.35
N VAL A 40 -1.80 -5.72 4.17
CA VAL A 40 -1.37 -7.09 3.82
C VAL A 40 -1.80 -8.10 4.89
N HIS A 41 -1.64 -7.76 6.18
CA HIS A 41 -2.08 -8.63 7.26
C HIS A 41 -3.60 -8.73 7.37
N LEU A 42 -4.32 -7.64 7.06
CA LEU A 42 -5.78 -7.63 7.04
C LEU A 42 -6.32 -8.55 5.95
N ARG A 43 -5.82 -8.41 4.72
CA ARG A 43 -6.22 -9.22 3.55
C ARG A 43 -6.08 -10.73 3.83
N LYS A 44 -5.01 -11.13 4.53
CA LYS A 44 -4.76 -12.54 4.91
C LYS A 44 -5.72 -13.10 5.97
N LYS A 45 -6.39 -12.24 6.75
CA LYS A 45 -7.27 -12.64 7.86
C LYS A 45 -8.75 -12.66 7.48
N VAL A 46 -9.11 -12.04 6.36
CA VAL A 46 -10.48 -11.94 5.88
C VAL A 46 -10.88 -13.23 5.18
N ASP A 47 -12.00 -13.81 5.60
CA ASP A 47 -12.70 -14.84 4.83
C ASP A 47 -13.62 -14.13 3.82
N PRO A 48 -13.42 -14.30 2.49
CA PRO A 48 -14.25 -13.66 1.48
C PRO A 48 -15.70 -14.15 1.46
N ASN A 49 -16.00 -15.28 2.11
CA ASN A 49 -17.37 -15.81 2.19
C ASN A 49 -18.11 -15.41 3.48
N ALA A 50 -17.46 -14.64 4.36
CA ALA A 50 -18.09 -14.20 5.60
C ALA A 50 -19.27 -13.25 5.33
N ALA A 51 -20.37 -13.43 6.07
CA ALA A 51 -21.55 -12.61 5.88
C ALA A 51 -21.29 -11.13 6.21
N GLY A 52 -21.63 -10.24 5.28
CA GLY A 52 -21.45 -8.79 5.41
C GLY A 52 -20.02 -8.28 5.15
N ILE A 53 -19.14 -9.12 4.60
CA ILE A 53 -17.72 -8.78 4.38
C ILE A 53 -17.47 -7.88 3.17
N ASP A 54 -18.45 -7.75 2.26
CA ASP A 54 -18.28 -7.08 0.96
C ASP A 54 -17.70 -5.67 1.08
N ARG A 55 -18.15 -4.90 2.07
CA ARG A 55 -17.65 -3.54 2.31
C ARG A 55 -16.18 -3.51 2.70
N VAL A 56 -15.71 -4.51 3.45
CA VAL A 56 -14.30 -4.64 3.83
C VAL A 56 -13.46 -5.06 2.63
N LEU A 57 -13.97 -5.93 1.75
CA LEU A 57 -13.30 -6.33 0.52
C LEU A 57 -13.18 -5.17 -0.48
N ASN A 58 -14.24 -4.37 -0.62
CA ASN A 58 -14.22 -3.16 -1.45
C ASN A 58 -13.23 -2.15 -0.88
N TRP A 59 -13.30 -1.88 0.43
CA TRP A 59 -12.34 -1.00 1.11
C TRP A 59 -10.88 -1.47 0.92
N LEU A 60 -10.62 -2.77 1.00
CA LEU A 60 -9.28 -3.34 0.79
C LEU A 60 -8.76 -3.02 -0.62
N SER A 61 -9.62 -3.12 -1.62
CA SER A 61 -9.27 -2.84 -3.02
C SER A 61 -8.99 -1.34 -3.23
N ASP A 62 -9.83 -0.47 -2.69
CA ASP A 62 -9.64 0.99 -2.74
C ASP A 62 -8.36 1.41 -2.02
N MET A 63 -8.07 0.78 -0.87
CA MET A 63 -6.87 1.05 -0.10
C MET A 63 -5.60 0.57 -0.80
N GLU A 64 -5.65 -0.58 -1.48
CA GLU A 64 -4.56 -1.10 -2.31
C GLU A 64 -4.26 -0.12 -3.45
N ALA A 65 -5.29 0.39 -4.14
CA ALA A 65 -5.13 1.41 -5.17
C ALA A 65 -4.50 2.71 -4.62
N LEU A 66 -4.93 3.18 -3.44
CA LEU A 66 -4.31 4.35 -2.78
C LEU A 66 -2.83 4.10 -2.45
N LEU A 67 -2.47 2.89 -2.03
CA LEU A 67 -1.09 2.53 -1.69
C LEU A 67 -0.15 2.47 -2.91
N GLU A 68 -0.69 2.24 -4.10
CA GLU A 68 0.06 2.19 -5.36
C GLU A 68 0.40 3.58 -5.91
N GLN A 69 -0.39 4.61 -5.58
CA GLN A 69 -0.11 5.99 -5.97
C GLN A 69 1.23 6.48 -5.38
N ASP A 70 1.91 7.41 -6.03
CA ASP A 70 3.10 8.04 -5.44
C ASP A 70 2.73 9.05 -4.35
N GLY A 71 3.59 9.18 -3.33
CA GLY A 71 3.39 10.10 -2.22
C GLY A 71 2.50 9.57 -1.09
N PHE A 72 2.13 10.46 -0.17
CA PHE A 72 1.35 10.15 1.03
C PHE A 72 0.53 11.38 1.44
N ASP A 73 -0.75 11.41 1.05
CA ASP A 73 -1.71 12.38 1.56
C ASP A 73 -2.32 11.87 2.87
N ARG A 74 -1.88 12.44 4.00
CA ARG A 74 -2.35 12.01 5.32
C ARG A 74 -3.87 12.09 5.45
N SER A 75 -4.54 13.04 4.79
CA SER A 75 -6.00 13.21 4.88
C SER A 75 -6.74 12.04 4.23
N ALA A 76 -6.31 11.60 3.04
CA ALA A 76 -6.84 10.43 2.35
C ALA A 76 -6.71 9.15 3.21
N TYR A 77 -5.55 8.96 3.87
CA TYR A 77 -5.32 7.81 4.73
C TYR A 77 -6.16 7.84 6.03
N LEU A 78 -6.44 9.02 6.58
CA LEU A 78 -7.37 9.16 7.71
C LEU A 78 -8.81 8.86 7.29
N ASN A 79 -9.21 9.31 6.10
CA ASN A 79 -10.52 8.98 5.53
C ASN A 79 -10.66 7.46 5.33
N MET A 80 -9.64 6.79 4.77
CA MET A 80 -9.63 5.33 4.65
C MET A 80 -9.75 4.63 6.01
N ARG A 81 -9.10 5.16 7.06
CA ARG A 81 -9.25 4.60 8.41
C ARG A 81 -10.70 4.68 8.92
N GLN A 82 -11.38 5.79 8.66
CA GLN A 82 -12.79 5.97 9.03
C GLN A 82 -13.69 5.00 8.26
N GLN A 83 -13.49 4.90 6.94
CA GLN A 83 -14.23 3.96 6.09
C GLN A 83 -14.05 2.50 6.51
N LEU A 84 -12.84 2.11 6.96
CA LEU A 84 -12.62 0.77 7.51
C LEU A 84 -13.48 0.52 8.76
N TYR A 85 -13.57 1.49 9.68
CA TYR A 85 -14.44 1.36 10.85
C TYR A 85 -15.89 1.15 10.44
N GLU A 86 -16.39 1.96 9.51
CA GLU A 86 -17.75 1.84 9.01
C GLU A 86 -17.99 0.50 8.32
N ALA A 87 -17.05 0.02 7.50
CA ALA A 87 -17.13 -1.27 6.83
C ALA A 87 -17.19 -2.44 7.84
N ILE A 88 -16.41 -2.37 8.92
CA ILE A 88 -16.38 -3.38 9.99
C ILE A 88 -17.75 -3.54 10.67
N GLU A 89 -18.53 -2.47 10.80
CA GLU A 89 -19.83 -2.53 11.49
C GLU A 89 -20.87 -3.39 10.76
N TRP A 90 -20.67 -3.65 9.47
CA TRP A 90 -21.54 -4.51 8.64
C TRP A 90 -21.17 -6.00 8.71
N VAL A 91 -20.06 -6.37 9.35
CA VAL A 91 -19.58 -7.77 9.39
C VAL A 91 -20.27 -8.54 10.52
N PHE A 92 -21.13 -9.50 10.20
CA PHE A 92 -21.97 -10.17 11.20
C PHE A 92 -21.19 -11.12 12.14
N ASP A 93 -20.10 -11.70 11.66
CA ASP A 93 -19.24 -12.55 12.49
C ASP A 93 -18.49 -11.71 13.54
N VAL A 94 -18.75 -11.99 14.82
CA VAL A 94 -18.20 -11.25 15.96
C VAL A 94 -16.69 -11.44 16.09
N ASP A 95 -16.19 -12.65 15.89
CA ASP A 95 -14.76 -12.95 16.03
C ASP A 95 -13.96 -12.33 14.89
N LEU A 96 -14.51 -12.36 13.68
CA LEU A 96 -13.96 -11.64 12.54
C LEU A 96 -13.97 -10.12 12.82
N ARG A 97 -15.09 -9.56 13.29
CA ARG A 97 -15.19 -8.13 13.65
C ARG A 97 -14.11 -7.72 14.66
N HIS A 98 -13.85 -8.54 15.68
CA HIS A 98 -12.76 -8.30 16.64
C HIS A 98 -11.38 -8.28 15.97
N LYS A 99 -11.08 -9.24 15.08
CA LYS A 99 -9.81 -9.27 14.33
C LYS A 99 -9.65 -8.05 13.41
N LEU A 100 -10.74 -7.59 12.80
CA LEU A 100 -10.74 -6.39 11.96
C LEU A 100 -10.52 -5.12 12.80
N ARG A 101 -11.19 -4.97 13.95
CA ARG A 101 -10.98 -3.85 14.89
C ARG A 101 -9.54 -3.77 15.40
N ASN A 102 -8.89 -4.90 15.66
CA ASN A 102 -7.46 -4.94 16.01
C ASN A 102 -6.59 -4.39 14.87
N SER A 103 -6.96 -4.66 13.63
CA SER A 103 -6.25 -4.16 12.45
C SER A 103 -6.51 -2.66 12.23
N TRP A 104 -7.74 -2.19 12.49
CA TRP A 104 -8.07 -0.75 12.50
C TRP A 104 -7.31 0.03 13.58
N TYR A 105 -7.12 -0.54 14.77
CA TYR A 105 -6.27 0.04 15.81
C TYR A 105 -4.81 0.10 15.35
N SER A 106 -4.30 -0.99 14.79
CA SER A 106 -2.94 -1.08 14.24
C SER A 106 -2.71 -0.08 13.11
N TYR A 107 -3.71 0.17 12.27
CA TYR A 107 -3.69 1.22 11.25
C TYR A 107 -3.48 2.60 11.89
N GLY A 108 -4.22 2.91 12.95
CA GLY A 108 -4.04 4.17 13.69
C GLY A 108 -2.59 4.33 14.18
N LYS A 109 -2.04 3.28 14.79
CA LYS A 109 -0.63 3.28 15.23
C LYS A 109 0.37 3.40 14.07
N ALA A 110 0.06 2.83 12.91
CA ALA A 110 0.89 2.98 11.71
C ALA A 110 0.95 4.45 11.25
N MET A 111 -0.16 5.18 11.35
CA MET A 111 -0.27 6.60 11.02
C MET A 111 0.47 7.53 11.99
N ASP A 112 0.76 7.07 13.21
CA ASP A 112 1.47 7.84 14.23
C ASP A 112 2.99 7.61 14.22
N LYS A 113 3.49 6.71 13.35
CA LYS A 113 4.93 6.43 13.29
C LYS A 113 5.74 7.63 12.83
N LYS A 114 6.91 7.77 13.44
CA LYS A 114 7.93 8.76 13.12
C LYS A 114 9.28 8.08 13.01
N VAL A 115 10.14 8.60 12.15
CA VAL A 115 11.51 8.13 12.00
C VAL A 115 12.25 8.39 13.32
N PRO A 116 12.97 7.39 13.87
CA PRO A 116 13.77 7.60 15.07
C PRO A 116 14.75 8.75 14.87
N ARG A 117 14.74 9.74 15.76
CA ARG A 117 15.73 10.81 15.75
C ARG A 117 16.96 10.30 16.48
N SER A 118 18.02 10.02 15.73
CA SER A 118 19.36 9.71 16.23
C SER A 118 20.03 10.92 16.85
#